data_AF-A0A662GAK5-F1
#
_entry.id   AF-A0A662GAK5-F1
#
_cell.length_a   1.000
_cell.length_b   1.000
_cell.length_c   1.000
_cell.angle_alpha   90.00
_cell.angle_beta   90.00
_cell.angle_gamma   90.00
#
_symmetry.space_group_name_H-M   'P 1'
#
loop_
_entity.id
_entity.type
_entity.pdbx_description
1 polymer ?
#
loop_
_entity_poly.entity_id
_entity_poly.type
_entity_poly.pdbx_seq_one_letter_code
_entity_poly.pdbx_strand_id
1 'polypeptide(L)'
;MRSYRLIVTTARRSNPRVRSLAKELALSLPRALRVNRGRMSYPQLVEYARALGVMRVVIVCRGLKGNPGRMVFLDTTSSSVSFYPLILRLKGVKLAREMGVKPTPPRNMVVAAPLTPDSIEFGQEIAGALNLDFVEGIEVEDLASMCDGVLVVEPVESRKAIYALKFVDPKGLRPRGPRLLIASYYLRRLGYGEV
;
A
#
# COMPACT_ATOMS: atom_id res chain seq x y z
N MET A 1 -14.59 19.63 2.69
CA MET A 1 -13.51 18.96 3.45
C MET A 1 -12.93 17.82 2.61
N ARG A 2 -11.60 17.67 2.53
CA ARG A 2 -10.97 16.50 1.92
C ARG A 2 -11.27 15.28 2.81
N SER A 3 -12.09 14.34 2.33
CA SER A 3 -12.37 13.11 3.08
C SER A 3 -11.28 12.08 2.78
N TYR A 4 -10.53 11.67 3.79
CA TYR A 4 -9.52 10.61 3.68
C TYR A 4 -10.17 9.23 3.64
N ARG A 5 -9.54 8.27 2.95
CA ARG A 5 -9.93 6.86 2.93
C ARG A 5 -8.92 5.96 3.59
N LEU A 6 -7.65 6.39 3.59
CA LEU A 6 -6.50 5.65 4.10
C LEU A 6 -5.72 6.50 5.10
N ILE A 7 -5.23 5.86 6.16
CA ILE A 7 -4.09 6.35 6.92
C ILE A 7 -2.88 5.52 6.55
N VAL A 8 -1.73 6.17 6.37
CA VAL A 8 -0.44 5.51 6.25
C VAL A 8 0.41 5.87 7.47
N THR A 9 0.90 4.84 8.15
CA THR A 9 1.76 4.99 9.31
C THR A 9 2.86 3.94 9.29
N THR A 10 3.63 3.90 10.38
CA THR A 10 4.69 2.92 10.59
C THR A 10 4.39 2.08 11.83
N ALA A 11 5.13 1.00 12.02
CA ALA A 11 5.27 0.39 13.34
C ALA A 11 5.91 1.39 14.34
N ARG A 12 5.76 1.13 15.64
CA ARG A 12 6.43 1.92 16.69
C ARG A 12 7.96 1.85 16.52
N ARG A 13 8.67 2.92 16.92
CA ARG A 13 10.15 3.02 16.85
C ARG A 13 10.74 2.68 15.47
N SER A 14 10.09 3.17 14.40
CA SER A 14 10.48 2.92 13.01
C SER A 14 11.77 3.64 12.59
N ASN A 15 12.58 3.00 11.74
CA ASN A 15 13.79 3.56 11.13
C ASN A 15 13.48 4.66 10.07
N PRO A 16 14.45 5.54 9.74
CA PRO A 16 14.26 6.61 8.76
C PRO A 16 13.75 6.16 7.38
N ARG A 17 14.25 5.03 6.86
CA ARG A 17 13.80 4.49 5.55
C ARG A 17 12.37 3.97 5.59
N VAL A 18 11.94 3.39 6.72
CA VAL A 18 10.54 2.97 6.96
C VAL A 18 9.61 4.20 6.99
N ARG A 19 10.01 5.27 7.70
CA ARG A 19 9.26 6.53 7.72
C ARG A 19 9.19 7.18 6.34
N SER A 20 10.26 7.09 5.57
CA SER A 20 10.34 7.57 4.19
C SER A 20 9.35 6.85 3.28
N LEU A 21 9.33 5.52 3.33
CA LEU A 21 8.35 4.75 2.56
C LEU A 21 6.91 5.12 2.95
N ALA A 22 6.60 5.18 4.25
CA ALA A 22 5.26 5.57 4.70
C ALA A 22 4.86 6.98 4.22
N LYS A 23 5.81 7.94 4.17
CA LYS A 23 5.57 9.28 3.63
C LYS A 23 5.29 9.22 2.13
N GLU A 24 6.09 8.50 1.37
CA GLU A 24 5.92 8.41 -0.08
C GLU A 24 4.66 7.64 -0.47
N LEU A 25 4.30 6.57 0.25
CA LEU A 25 3.02 5.88 0.06
C LEU A 25 1.83 6.81 0.27
N ALA A 26 1.83 7.62 1.34
CA ALA A 26 0.77 8.60 1.58
C ALA A 26 0.69 9.67 0.47
N LEU A 27 1.80 9.96 -0.20
CA LEU A 27 1.87 10.87 -1.34
C LEU A 27 1.62 10.19 -2.68
N SER A 28 1.53 8.86 -2.75
CA SER A 28 1.32 8.10 -3.99
C SER A 28 -0.08 7.49 -4.08
N LEU A 29 -0.79 7.41 -2.95
CA LEU A 29 -2.15 6.89 -2.85
C LEU A 29 -3.18 8.02 -2.84
N PRO A 30 -4.34 7.85 -3.50
CA PRO A 30 -5.41 8.84 -3.43
C PRO A 30 -5.99 8.88 -2.01
N ARG A 31 -6.40 10.06 -1.55
CA ARG A 31 -7.12 10.26 -0.28
C ARG A 31 -6.41 9.62 0.93
N ALA A 32 -5.08 9.56 0.91
CA ALA A 32 -4.27 9.02 2.00
C ALA A 32 -3.74 10.12 2.92
N LEU A 33 -3.69 9.84 4.23
CA LEU A 33 -3.14 10.71 5.26
C LEU A 33 -1.94 10.06 5.93
N ARG A 34 -0.81 10.76 5.99
CA ARG A 34 0.35 10.32 6.78
C ARG A 34 0.11 10.66 8.27
N VAL A 35 0.06 9.65 9.13
CA VAL A 35 -0.12 9.85 10.59
C VAL A 35 1.05 9.30 11.38
N ASN A 36 1.74 10.14 12.15
CA ASN A 36 2.85 9.68 12.99
C ASN A 36 2.38 8.64 14.01
N ARG A 37 3.04 7.47 14.06
CA ARG A 37 2.64 6.39 14.95
C ARG A 37 2.75 6.78 16.44
N GLY A 38 3.81 7.50 16.80
CA GLY A 38 4.08 7.91 18.18
C GLY A 38 4.00 6.72 19.17
N ARG A 39 3.26 6.92 20.26
CA ARG A 39 2.99 5.89 21.27
C ARG A 39 1.66 5.16 21.07
N MET A 40 0.87 5.50 20.04
CA MET A 40 -0.46 4.92 19.84
C MET A 40 -0.41 3.38 19.75
N SER A 41 -1.27 2.73 20.52
CA SER A 41 -1.60 1.31 20.35
C SER A 41 -2.36 1.09 19.04
N TYR A 42 -2.60 -0.16 18.64
CA TYR A 42 -3.47 -0.41 17.49
C TYR A 42 -4.92 0.05 17.77
N PRO A 43 -5.54 -0.20 18.94
CA PRO A 43 -6.86 0.34 19.29
C PRO A 43 -6.93 1.86 19.16
N GLN A 44 -5.97 2.59 19.74
CA GLN A 44 -5.93 4.05 19.64
C GLN A 44 -5.80 4.53 18.19
N LEU A 45 -5.02 3.81 17.37
CA LEU A 45 -4.88 4.11 15.95
C LEU A 45 -6.17 3.83 15.17
N VAL A 46 -6.91 2.77 15.51
CA VAL A 46 -8.22 2.44 14.93
C VAL A 46 -9.25 3.49 15.34
N GLU A 47 -9.33 3.86 16.62
CA GLU A 47 -10.23 4.91 17.13
C GLU A 47 -9.97 6.24 16.42
N TYR A 48 -8.71 6.63 16.30
CA TYR A 48 -8.32 7.83 15.56
C TYR A 48 -8.74 7.77 14.09
N ALA A 49 -8.55 6.62 13.43
CA ALA A 49 -8.97 6.43 12.05
C ALA A 49 -10.50 6.48 11.88
N ARG A 50 -11.26 5.85 12.80
CA ARG A 50 -12.73 5.88 12.82
C ARG A 50 -13.27 7.28 13.03
N ALA A 51 -12.67 8.06 13.93
CA ALA A 51 -13.03 9.47 14.14
C ALA A 51 -12.84 10.33 12.87
N LEU A 52 -11.96 9.92 11.96
CA LEU A 52 -11.74 10.56 10.66
C LEU A 52 -12.55 9.95 9.51
N GLY A 53 -13.38 8.92 9.77
CA GLY A 53 -14.11 8.19 8.73
C GLY A 53 -13.21 7.43 7.74
N VAL A 54 -11.98 7.11 8.15
CA VAL A 54 -11.00 6.35 7.36
C VAL A 54 -11.34 4.87 7.46
N MET A 55 -11.26 4.12 6.36
CA MET A 55 -11.64 2.71 6.27
C MET A 55 -10.47 1.74 6.52
N ARG A 56 -9.24 2.24 6.40
CA ARG A 56 -8.06 1.38 6.32
C ARG A 56 -6.83 2.10 6.87
N VAL A 57 -6.03 1.39 7.68
CA VAL A 57 -4.73 1.90 8.13
C VAL A 57 -3.61 1.01 7.59
N VAL A 58 -2.79 1.55 6.70
CA VAL A 58 -1.58 0.93 6.19
C VAL A 58 -0.43 1.13 7.18
N ILE A 59 0.19 0.04 7.63
CA ILE A 59 1.31 0.08 8.58
C ILE A 59 2.54 -0.49 7.91
N VAL A 60 3.55 0.37 7.71
CA VAL A 60 4.86 -0.03 7.22
C VAL A 60 5.73 -0.51 8.38
N CYS A 61 6.14 -1.77 8.34
CA CYS A 61 6.95 -2.42 9.37
C CYS A 61 8.42 -2.52 8.94
N ARG A 62 9.31 -2.46 9.93
CA ARG A 62 10.75 -2.66 9.71
C ARG A 62 11.05 -4.12 9.38
N GLY A 63 12.05 -4.33 8.54
CA GLY A 63 12.70 -5.60 8.28
C GLY A 63 14.19 -5.52 8.64
N LEU A 64 15.00 -6.27 7.89
CA LEU A 64 16.44 -6.38 8.11
C LEU A 64 17.16 -5.04 7.94
N LYS A 65 18.12 -4.76 8.83
CA LYS A 65 19.01 -3.60 8.78
C LYS A 65 18.29 -2.24 8.66
N GLY A 66 17.07 -2.14 9.18
CA GLY A 66 16.29 -0.89 9.19
C GLY A 66 15.59 -0.55 7.88
N ASN A 67 15.61 -1.45 6.88
CA ASN A 67 14.80 -1.33 5.67
C ASN A 67 13.33 -1.67 5.94
N PRO A 68 12.37 -1.18 5.14
CA PRO A 68 11.01 -1.72 5.15
C PRO A 68 11.04 -3.20 4.76
N GLY A 69 10.28 -4.04 5.48
CA GLY A 69 10.27 -5.49 5.25
C GLY A 69 8.90 -6.14 5.30
N ARG A 70 7.89 -5.44 5.82
CA ARG A 70 6.53 -5.96 5.93
C ARG A 70 5.53 -4.82 5.84
N MET A 71 4.38 -5.08 5.23
CA MET A 71 3.20 -4.22 5.35
C MET A 71 2.06 -5.05 5.90
N VAL A 72 1.39 -4.49 6.89
CA VAL A 72 0.14 -5.01 7.45
C VAL A 72 -0.86 -3.89 7.46
N PHE A 73 -2.11 -4.25 7.68
CA PHE A 73 -3.13 -3.27 7.51
C PHE A 73 -4.33 -3.50 8.43
N LEU A 74 -4.71 -2.47 9.17
CA LEU A 74 -5.89 -2.51 10.02
C LEU A 74 -7.16 -2.24 9.19
N ASP A 75 -8.22 -2.91 9.58
CA ASP A 75 -9.58 -2.63 9.16
C ASP A 75 -10.27 -1.84 10.28
N THR A 76 -10.87 -0.72 9.93
CA THR A 76 -11.51 0.20 10.86
C THR A 76 -13.04 0.16 10.75
N THR A 77 -13.57 -0.57 9.77
CA THR A 77 -15.01 -0.71 9.51
C THR A 77 -15.68 -1.75 10.40
N SER A 78 -14.91 -2.71 10.92
CA SER A 78 -15.36 -3.60 12.00
C SER A 78 -15.64 -2.82 13.27
N SER A 79 -16.44 -3.37 14.20
CA SER A 79 -16.62 -2.83 15.55
C SER A 79 -15.39 -3.10 16.44
N SER A 80 -14.76 -4.26 16.28
CA SER A 80 -13.55 -4.67 17.00
C SER A 80 -12.28 -4.26 16.25
N VAL A 81 -11.14 -4.25 16.95
CA VAL A 81 -9.83 -4.03 16.32
C VAL A 81 -9.45 -5.27 15.54
N SER A 82 -9.41 -5.17 14.21
CA SER A 82 -9.05 -6.26 13.32
C SER A 82 -8.00 -5.82 12.31
N PHE A 83 -7.23 -6.81 11.85
CA PHE A 83 -6.43 -6.67 10.65
C PHE A 83 -7.21 -7.22 9.46
N TYR A 84 -7.10 -6.54 8.33
CA TYR A 84 -7.47 -7.16 7.06
C TYR A 84 -6.49 -8.30 6.77
N PRO A 85 -6.94 -9.40 6.12
CA PRO A 85 -6.15 -10.62 6.03
C PRO A 85 -4.77 -10.49 5.38
N LEU A 86 -4.62 -9.58 4.42
CA LEU A 86 -3.37 -9.44 3.65
C LEU A 86 -2.18 -8.99 4.50
N ILE A 87 -1.10 -9.79 4.44
CA ILE A 87 0.23 -9.46 4.97
C ILE A 87 1.22 -9.51 3.81
N LEU A 88 1.92 -8.40 3.54
CA LEU A 88 2.98 -8.36 2.52
C LEU A 88 4.34 -8.52 3.17
N ARG A 89 5.19 -9.40 2.62
CA ARG A 89 6.63 -9.39 2.89
C ARG A 89 7.35 -8.67 1.76
N LEU A 90 8.11 -7.63 2.11
CA LEU A 90 8.85 -6.83 1.15
C LEU A 90 10.27 -7.37 1.01
N LYS A 91 10.68 -7.66 -0.22
CA LYS A 91 12.08 -7.99 -0.53
C LYS A 91 12.94 -6.75 -0.70
N GLY A 92 12.37 -5.71 -1.30
CA GLY A 92 13.08 -4.51 -1.69
C GLY A 92 12.13 -3.34 -1.88
N VAL A 93 12.65 -2.14 -1.68
CA VAL A 93 11.90 -0.89 -1.85
C VAL A 93 12.83 0.11 -2.51
N LYS A 94 12.39 0.64 -3.66
CA LYS A 94 13.00 1.79 -4.31
C LYS A 94 12.07 2.98 -4.13
N LEU A 95 12.54 3.99 -3.39
CA LEU A 95 11.77 5.19 -3.10
C LEU A 95 11.67 6.06 -4.37
N ALA A 96 10.58 6.80 -4.52
CA ALA A 96 10.32 7.66 -5.68
C ALA A 96 11.48 8.63 -5.93
N ARG A 97 12.02 9.24 -4.87
CA ARG A 97 13.18 10.15 -4.98
C ARG A 97 14.45 9.48 -5.48
N GLU A 98 14.60 8.17 -5.27
CA GLU A 98 15.72 7.38 -5.80
C GLU A 98 15.54 7.04 -7.28
N MET A 99 14.36 7.36 -7.84
CA MET A 99 14.05 7.30 -9.27
C MET A 99 13.93 8.70 -9.89
N GLY A 100 14.31 9.77 -9.17
CA GLY A 100 14.19 11.14 -9.65
C GLY A 100 12.76 11.69 -9.63
N VAL A 101 11.84 11.03 -8.91
CA VAL A 101 10.41 11.36 -8.89
C VAL A 101 10.02 11.97 -7.54
N LYS A 102 9.26 13.08 -7.60
CA LYS A 102 8.58 13.64 -6.43
C LYS A 102 7.12 13.15 -6.41
N PRO A 103 6.74 12.27 -5.47
CA PRO A 103 5.39 11.71 -5.47
C PRO A 103 4.35 12.79 -5.13
N THR A 104 3.23 12.76 -5.84
CA THR A 104 2.07 13.63 -5.61
C THR A 104 0.79 12.78 -5.64
N PRO A 105 -0.18 13.03 -4.73
CA PRO A 105 -1.36 12.20 -4.65
C PRO A 105 -2.19 12.22 -5.95
N PRO A 106 -2.61 11.05 -6.47
CA PRO A 106 -3.62 10.96 -7.51
C PRO A 106 -4.95 11.57 -7.07
N ARG A 107 -5.79 11.99 -8.03
CA ARG A 107 -7.21 12.22 -7.75
C ARG A 107 -7.91 10.88 -7.53
N ASN A 108 -7.59 9.89 -8.37
CA ASN A 108 -8.12 8.53 -8.31
C ASN A 108 -7.05 7.52 -8.75
N MET A 109 -7.20 6.28 -8.30
CA MET A 109 -6.28 5.20 -8.65
C MET A 109 -7.01 3.88 -8.69
N VAL A 110 -6.57 3.01 -9.61
CA VAL A 110 -6.98 1.60 -9.67
C VAL A 110 -5.76 0.69 -9.50
N VAL A 111 -6.00 -0.54 -9.09
CA VAL A 111 -5.01 -1.62 -9.15
C VAL A 111 -5.20 -2.37 -10.46
N ALA A 112 -4.13 -2.56 -11.22
CA ALA A 112 -4.16 -3.32 -12.47
C ALA A 112 -3.24 -4.55 -12.37
N ALA A 113 -3.73 -5.70 -12.81
CA ALA A 113 -2.95 -6.94 -12.86
C ALA A 113 -3.10 -7.67 -14.22
N PRO A 114 -2.09 -8.45 -14.65
CA PRO A 114 -2.22 -9.35 -15.79
C PRO A 114 -3.34 -10.38 -15.61
N LEU A 115 -3.85 -10.89 -16.73
CA LEU A 115 -4.87 -11.94 -16.77
C LEU A 115 -4.29 -13.33 -16.45
N THR A 116 -3.78 -13.49 -15.23
CA THR A 116 -3.36 -14.80 -14.68
C THR A 116 -3.99 -15.01 -13.30
N PRO A 117 -4.43 -16.24 -12.94
CA PRO A 117 -5.14 -16.49 -11.69
C PRO A 117 -4.45 -15.93 -10.45
N ASP A 118 -3.15 -16.19 -10.28
CA ASP A 118 -2.37 -15.71 -9.13
C ASP A 118 -2.27 -14.17 -9.08
N SER A 119 -2.12 -13.52 -10.25
CA SER A 119 -2.02 -12.06 -10.32
C SER A 119 -3.36 -11.39 -10.04
N ILE A 120 -4.47 -12.00 -10.48
CA ILE A 120 -5.83 -11.56 -10.21
C ILE A 120 -6.11 -11.66 -8.71
N GLU A 121 -5.84 -12.81 -8.09
CA GLU A 121 -6.04 -13.00 -6.65
C GLU A 121 -5.24 -11.95 -5.85
N PHE A 122 -3.94 -11.84 -6.12
CA PHE A 122 -3.10 -10.87 -5.42
C PHE A 122 -3.53 -9.43 -5.68
N GLY A 123 -3.94 -9.13 -6.92
CA GLY A 123 -4.46 -7.83 -7.35
C GLY A 123 -5.74 -7.42 -6.61
N GLN A 124 -6.70 -8.32 -6.50
CA GLN A 124 -7.94 -8.11 -5.73
C GLN A 124 -7.63 -7.89 -4.25
N GLU A 125 -6.73 -8.69 -3.67
CA GLU A 125 -6.37 -8.58 -2.26
C GLU A 125 -5.66 -7.25 -1.96
N ILE A 126 -4.73 -6.80 -2.81
CA ILE A 126 -4.07 -5.51 -2.60
C ILE A 126 -5.02 -4.33 -2.87
N ALA A 127 -5.96 -4.46 -3.81
CA ALA A 127 -7.00 -3.47 -4.08
C ALA A 127 -7.94 -3.31 -2.89
N GLY A 128 -8.48 -4.41 -2.36
CA GLY A 128 -9.26 -4.41 -1.12
C GLY A 128 -8.45 -3.88 0.07
N ALA A 129 -7.18 -4.25 0.16
CA ALA A 129 -6.25 -3.72 1.15
C ALA A 129 -5.84 -2.25 0.93
N LEU A 130 -6.23 -1.60 -0.14
CA LEU A 130 -6.00 -0.17 -0.30
C LEU A 130 -7.31 0.58 -0.52
N ASN A 131 -8.44 -0.13 -0.45
CA ASN A 131 -9.76 0.38 -0.76
C ASN A 131 -9.76 1.12 -2.12
N LEU A 132 -9.20 0.44 -3.11
CA LEU A 132 -9.13 0.86 -4.51
C LEU A 132 -9.91 -0.14 -5.36
N ASP A 133 -10.34 0.32 -6.54
CA ASP A 133 -10.92 -0.57 -7.54
C ASP A 133 -9.84 -1.44 -8.19
N PHE A 134 -10.24 -2.60 -8.70
CA PHE A 134 -9.37 -3.58 -9.36
C PHE A 134 -9.80 -3.78 -10.82
N VAL A 135 -8.81 -3.90 -11.70
CA VAL A 135 -8.99 -4.28 -13.11
C VAL A 135 -7.94 -5.33 -13.51
N GLU A 136 -8.32 -6.23 -14.42
CA GLU A 136 -7.46 -7.30 -14.92
C GLU A 136 -7.36 -7.28 -16.44
N GLY A 137 -6.17 -7.59 -16.97
CA GLY A 137 -5.97 -7.76 -18.42
C GLY A 137 -6.12 -6.49 -19.27
N ILE A 138 -6.11 -5.31 -18.64
CA ILE A 138 -6.18 -4.01 -19.33
C ILE A 138 -4.77 -3.40 -19.40
N GLU A 139 -4.39 -2.92 -20.59
CA GLU A 139 -3.16 -2.15 -20.76
C GLU A 139 -3.23 -0.85 -19.98
N VAL A 140 -2.14 -0.48 -19.30
CA VAL A 140 -2.16 0.61 -18.31
C VAL A 140 -2.49 1.95 -18.96
N GLU A 141 -2.07 2.17 -20.20
CA GLU A 141 -2.34 3.36 -21.00
C GLU A 141 -3.84 3.55 -21.30
N ASP A 142 -4.60 2.47 -21.47
CA ASP A 142 -6.04 2.55 -21.75
C ASP A 142 -6.82 3.11 -20.55
N LEU A 143 -6.25 2.99 -19.35
CA LEU A 143 -6.80 3.55 -18.11
C LEU A 143 -6.61 5.06 -17.98
N ALA A 144 -5.85 5.71 -18.87
CA ALA A 144 -5.50 7.13 -18.79
C ALA A 144 -6.71 8.09 -18.93
N SER A 145 -7.82 7.60 -19.47
CA SER A 145 -9.09 8.34 -19.57
C SER A 145 -9.92 8.26 -18.28
N MET A 146 -9.73 7.21 -17.47
CA MET A 146 -10.54 6.89 -16.30
C MET A 146 -9.86 7.31 -14.99
N CYS A 147 -8.53 7.21 -14.94
CA CYS A 147 -7.76 7.50 -13.74
C CYS A 147 -6.47 8.26 -14.04
N ASP A 148 -5.93 8.93 -13.02
CA ASP A 148 -4.63 9.60 -13.13
C ASP A 148 -3.49 8.83 -12.45
N GLY A 149 -3.76 7.72 -11.76
CA GLY A 149 -2.74 6.83 -11.23
C GLY A 149 -3.13 5.35 -11.31
N VAL A 150 -2.14 4.48 -11.50
CA VAL A 150 -2.33 3.03 -11.50
C VAL A 150 -1.31 2.40 -10.55
N LEU A 151 -1.77 1.48 -9.71
CA LEU A 151 -0.91 0.55 -8.98
C LEU A 151 -0.81 -0.74 -9.80
N VAL A 152 0.26 -0.89 -10.55
CA VAL A 152 0.50 -2.07 -11.39
C VAL A 152 1.05 -3.20 -10.53
N VAL A 153 0.39 -4.36 -10.62
CA VAL A 153 0.88 -5.65 -10.14
C VAL A 153 1.63 -6.31 -11.29
N GLU A 154 2.96 -6.35 -11.20
CA GLU A 154 3.79 -6.96 -12.24
C GLU A 154 4.47 -8.22 -11.69
N PRO A 155 4.19 -9.41 -12.25
CA PRO A 155 4.96 -10.62 -11.95
C PRO A 155 6.44 -10.37 -12.23
N VAL A 156 7.33 -10.91 -11.39
CA VAL A 156 8.77 -10.78 -11.61
C VAL A 156 9.43 -12.15 -11.67
N GLU A 157 10.31 -12.34 -12.65
CA GLU A 157 11.14 -13.54 -12.76
C GLU A 157 12.31 -13.45 -11.77
N SER A 158 12.03 -13.74 -10.49
CA SER A 158 13.04 -13.69 -9.44
C SER A 158 12.84 -14.79 -8.40
N ARG A 159 13.93 -15.43 -7.97
CA ARG A 159 13.88 -16.34 -6.81
C ARG A 159 13.60 -15.64 -5.47
N LYS A 160 13.60 -14.30 -5.44
CA LYS A 160 13.53 -13.50 -4.21
C LYS A 160 12.27 -12.64 -4.11
N ALA A 161 11.49 -12.55 -5.19
CA ALA A 161 10.27 -11.76 -5.27
C ALA A 161 9.31 -12.40 -6.28
N ILE A 162 8.01 -12.29 -6.01
CA ILE A 162 6.94 -12.80 -6.87
C ILE A 162 6.27 -11.67 -7.66
N TYR A 163 6.19 -10.46 -7.08
CA TYR A 163 5.60 -9.28 -7.72
C TYR A 163 6.43 -8.02 -7.49
N ALA A 164 6.34 -7.09 -8.44
CA ALA A 164 6.63 -5.68 -8.26
C ALA A 164 5.32 -4.88 -8.24
N LEU A 165 5.08 -4.15 -7.17
CA LEU A 165 4.06 -3.11 -7.13
C LEU A 165 4.66 -1.79 -7.61
N LYS A 166 4.11 -1.24 -8.70
CA LYS A 166 4.58 0.01 -9.31
C LYS A 166 3.48 1.05 -9.33
N PHE A 167 3.75 2.22 -8.77
CA PHE A 167 2.85 3.38 -8.86
C PHE A 167 3.21 4.16 -10.11
N VAL A 168 2.33 4.22 -11.09
CA VAL A 168 2.59 4.88 -12.39
C VAL A 168 1.50 5.89 -12.74
N ASP A 169 1.87 6.90 -13.51
CA ASP A 169 0.95 7.69 -14.31
C ASP A 169 0.57 6.85 -15.55
N PRO A 170 -0.73 6.57 -15.80
CA PRO A 170 -1.13 5.84 -17.00
C PRO A 170 -0.78 6.60 -18.28
N LYS A 171 -0.58 7.93 -18.21
CA LYS A 171 -0.03 8.71 -19.32
C LYS A 171 1.48 8.57 -19.36
N GLY A 172 1.96 7.67 -20.23
CA GLY A 172 3.38 7.49 -20.51
C GLY A 172 4.15 6.70 -19.44
N LEU A 173 3.44 5.96 -18.58
CA LEU A 173 3.98 4.98 -17.62
C LEU A 173 5.06 5.50 -16.67
N ARG A 174 5.08 6.81 -16.42
CA ARG A 174 6.11 7.41 -15.57
C ARG A 174 5.87 6.98 -14.11
N PRO A 175 6.92 6.59 -13.36
CA PRO A 175 6.76 6.32 -11.94
C PRO A 175 6.24 7.57 -11.23
N ARG A 176 5.29 7.39 -10.31
CA ARG A 176 4.73 8.48 -9.48
C ARG A 176 4.80 8.20 -7.98
N GLY A 177 5.42 7.09 -7.60
CA GLY A 177 5.53 6.62 -6.23
C GLY A 177 6.66 5.61 -6.07
N PRO A 178 6.80 5.00 -4.87
CA PRO A 178 7.83 4.01 -4.60
C PRO A 178 7.56 2.71 -5.38
N ARG A 179 8.60 1.98 -5.77
CA ARG A 179 8.47 0.60 -6.28
C ARG A 179 8.69 -0.38 -5.14
N LEU A 180 7.77 -1.32 -4.95
CA LEU A 180 7.84 -2.35 -3.91
C LEU A 180 8.06 -3.71 -4.55
N LEU A 181 9.09 -4.44 -4.13
CA LEU A 181 9.28 -5.85 -4.50
C LEU A 181 8.70 -6.72 -3.39
N ILE A 182 7.74 -7.57 -3.76
CA ILE A 182 7.01 -8.46 -2.86
C ILE A 182 7.69 -9.82 -2.87
N ALA A 183 8.22 -10.26 -1.72
CA ALA A 183 8.82 -11.58 -1.55
C ALA A 183 7.77 -12.68 -1.53
N SER A 184 6.71 -12.44 -0.75
CA SER A 184 5.55 -13.32 -0.59
C SER A 184 4.42 -12.51 0.05
N TYR A 185 3.20 -13.04 -0.02
CA TYR A 185 2.06 -12.54 0.74
C TYR A 185 1.36 -13.70 1.46
N TYR A 186 0.57 -13.37 2.48
CA TYR A 186 -0.24 -14.34 3.22
C TYR A 186 -1.60 -13.72 3.50
N LEU A 187 -2.65 -14.55 3.47
CA LEU A 187 -3.98 -14.18 3.92
C LEU A 187 -4.20 -14.79 5.31
N ARG A 188 -4.12 -13.97 6.35
CA ARG A 188 -4.33 -14.37 7.74
C ARG A 188 -5.07 -13.28 8.48
N ARG A 189 -6.22 -13.63 9.06
CA ARG A 189 -6.87 -12.77 10.05
C ARG A 189 -6.00 -12.75 11.29
N LEU A 190 -5.36 -11.61 11.56
CA LEU A 190 -4.56 -11.41 12.77
C LEU A 190 -5.46 -10.81 13.86
N GLY A 191 -5.41 -11.41 15.05
CA GLY A 191 -5.91 -10.80 16.27
C GLY A 191 -4.98 -9.69 16.77
N TYR A 192 -5.49 -8.84 17.68
CA TYR A 192 -4.74 -7.71 18.26
C TYR A 192 -3.41 -8.11 18.94
N GLY A 193 -3.23 -9.38 19.34
CA GLY A 193 -2.01 -9.90 19.98
C GLY A 193 -0.98 -10.55 19.04
N GLU A 194 -1.26 -10.66 17.74
CA GLU A 194 -0.45 -11.49 16.82
C GLU A 194 0.50 -10.69 15.89
N VAL A 195 0.69 -9.38 16.13
CA VAL A 195 1.32 -8.45 15.16
C VAL A 195 2.52 -7.67 15.65
#